data_AF-A0AAN4PYW8-F1
#
_entry.id   AF-A0AAN4PYW8-F1
#
_cell.length_a   1.000
_cell.length_b   1.000
_cell.length_c   1.000
_cell.angle_alpha   90.00
_cell.angle_beta   90.00
_cell.angle_gamma   90.00
#
_symmetry.space_group_name_H-M   'P 1'
#
loop_
_entity.id
_entity.type
_entity.pdbx_description
1 polymer ?
#
loop_
_entity_poly.entity_id
_entity_poly.type
_entity_poly.pdbx_seq_one_letter_code
_entity_poly.pdbx_strand_id
1 'polypeptide(L)'
;MMFGDALRLRLYEPSLRSDYVPSATQLAEKAKGGWSYWPKWQFTPSGRLQVMADDGYGGKITDSDRHSVEQQLNKLVGLMATRAVGFLVRNERQAIEDSERQRVREDALERKRRQDAEKQRLAKLEFDAQNWRRAQVIREYLNALEESAERHEHSMEQLELLRWGRAKADWIDPLKPGVVDVLDEEIVIPR
;
A
#
# COMPACT_ATOMS: atom_id res chain seq x y z
N MET A 1 -23.01 9.22 15.92
CA MET A 1 -23.42 9.72 14.59
C MET A 1 -23.56 11.23 14.71
N MET A 2 -22.58 12.02 14.27
CA MET A 2 -22.71 13.48 14.24
C MET A 2 -23.52 13.82 12.99
N PHE A 3 -24.72 14.38 13.16
CA PHE A 3 -25.50 14.90 12.06
C PHE A 3 -24.90 16.24 11.62
N GLY A 4 -24.22 16.25 10.48
CA GLY A 4 -23.73 17.46 9.82
C GLY A 4 -22.22 17.49 9.61
N ASP A 5 -21.81 18.10 8.49
CA ASP A 5 -20.41 18.41 8.22
C ASP A 5 -19.98 19.62 9.05
N ALA A 6 -18.88 19.49 9.79
CA ALA A 6 -18.35 20.56 10.61
C ALA A 6 -17.76 21.68 9.74
N LEU A 7 -18.33 22.88 9.83
CA LEU A 7 -17.72 24.08 9.25
C LEU A 7 -16.72 24.67 10.25
N ARG A 8 -15.46 24.78 9.84
CA ARG A 8 -14.41 25.41 10.63
C ARG A 8 -14.35 26.90 10.33
N LEU A 9 -14.47 27.72 11.38
CA LEU A 9 -14.14 29.14 11.35
C LEU A 9 -12.76 29.36 11.94
N ARG A 10 -11.98 30.23 11.30
CA ARG A 10 -10.72 30.75 11.82
C ARG A 10 -10.85 32.24 12.02
N LEU A 11 -10.56 32.71 13.21
CA LEU A 11 -10.44 34.12 13.56
C LEU A 11 -8.97 34.40 13.79
N TYR A 12 -8.40 35.35 13.08
CA TYR A 12 -7.01 35.74 13.30
C TYR A 12 -6.79 37.20 12.92
N GLU A 13 -5.80 37.80 13.57
CA GLU A 13 -5.29 39.13 13.25
C GLU A 13 -3.99 38.97 12.45
N PRO A 14 -3.90 39.48 11.21
CA PRO A 14 -2.65 39.44 10.45
C PRO A 14 -1.56 40.29 11.11
N SER A 15 -0.31 39.85 11.00
CA SER A 15 0.85 40.65 11.39
C SER A 15 1.36 41.50 10.23
N LEU A 16 1.69 42.76 10.51
CA LEU A 16 2.40 43.64 9.58
C LEU A 16 3.90 43.41 9.69
N ARG A 17 4.56 43.24 8.55
CA ARG A 17 6.01 43.07 8.46
C ARG A 17 6.66 44.43 8.15
N SER A 18 7.64 44.83 8.95
CA SER A 18 8.53 45.96 8.66
C SER A 18 9.99 45.60 8.91
N ASP A 19 10.92 46.45 8.50
CA ASP A 19 12.32 46.31 8.86
C ASP A 19 12.49 46.36 10.38
N TYR A 20 13.40 45.53 10.89
CA TYR A 20 13.69 45.50 12.33
C TYR A 20 14.41 46.77 12.76
N VAL A 21 13.88 47.41 13.81
CA VAL A 21 14.51 48.57 14.44
C VAL A 21 15.06 48.15 15.81
N PRO A 22 16.39 48.12 16.01
CA PRO A 22 16.98 47.80 17.30
C PRO A 22 16.55 48.78 18.38
N SER A 23 16.30 48.27 19.59
CA SER A 23 15.96 49.13 20.73
C SER A 23 17.18 49.94 21.19
N ALA A 24 16.93 51.05 21.90
CA ALA A 24 17.98 51.87 22.49
C ALA A 24 18.92 51.07 23.42
N THR A 25 18.39 50.05 24.11
CA THR A 25 19.17 49.16 24.98
C THR A 25 20.09 48.24 24.18
N GLN A 26 19.62 47.66 23.07
CA GLN A 26 20.43 46.81 22.19
C GLN A 26 21.53 47.61 21.47
N LEU A 27 21.24 48.86 21.08
CA LEU A 27 22.25 49.76 20.54
C LEU A 27 23.34 50.07 21.58
N ALA A 28 22.96 50.28 22.84
CA ALA A 28 23.90 50.53 23.94
C ALA A 28 24.76 49.29 24.27
N GLU A 29 24.22 48.08 24.19
CA GLU A 29 24.98 46.83 24.39
C GLU A 29 25.97 46.55 23.26
N LYS A 30 25.57 46.80 22.01
CA LYS A 30 26.48 46.75 20.86
C LYS A 30 27.61 47.77 21.02
N ALA A 31 27.30 48.97 21.49
CA ALA A 31 28.31 50.01 21.75
C ALA A 31 29.31 49.60 22.85
N LYS A 32 28.92 48.72 23.78
CA LYS A 32 29.79 48.12 24.80
C LYS A 32 30.61 46.92 24.30
N GLY A 33 30.56 46.61 23.00
CA GLY A 33 31.30 45.50 22.39
C GLY A 33 30.62 44.12 22.54
N GLY A 34 29.37 44.08 22.99
CA GLY A 34 28.60 42.84 23.07
C GLY A 34 28.27 42.27 21.69
N TRP A 35 28.20 40.93 21.58
CA TRP A 35 27.72 40.28 20.37
C TRP A 35 26.24 40.63 20.12
N SER A 36 25.88 40.97 18.88
CA SER A 36 24.52 41.38 18.55
C SER A 36 24.07 40.77 17.23
N TYR A 37 22.98 40.02 17.28
CA TYR A 37 22.26 39.52 16.12
C TYR A 37 20.93 40.28 15.98
N TRP A 38 20.72 40.94 14.85
CA TRP A 38 19.49 41.66 14.55
C TRP A 38 18.72 40.89 13.48
N PRO A 39 17.47 40.48 13.73
CA PRO A 39 16.66 39.88 12.69
C PRO A 39 16.41 40.90 11.58
N LYS A 40 16.14 40.43 10.36
CA LYS A 40 15.85 41.32 9.23
C LYS A 40 14.50 42.04 9.37
N TRP A 41 13.54 41.39 10.03
CA TRP A 41 12.14 41.82 10.08
C TRP A 41 11.62 41.90 11.51
N GLN A 42 10.72 42.84 11.76
CA GLN A 42 9.84 42.86 12.92
C GLN A 42 8.38 42.68 12.48
N PHE A 43 7.58 42.08 13.36
CA PHE A 43 6.17 41.83 13.12
C PHE A 43 5.35 42.56 14.20
N THR A 44 4.37 43.34 13.77
CA THR A 44 3.45 44.05 14.66
C THR A 44 2.00 43.65 14.37
N PRO A 45 1.12 43.58 15.38
CA PRO A 45 -0.30 43.34 15.15
C PRO A 45 -0.89 44.41 14.21
N SER A 46 -1.71 44.00 13.24
CA SER A 46 -2.27 44.93 12.24
C SER A 46 -3.43 45.78 12.76
N GLY A 47 -4.02 45.43 13.90
CA GLY A 47 -5.26 45.99 14.42
C GLY A 47 -6.50 45.63 13.59
N ARG A 48 -6.39 44.69 12.65
CA ARG A 48 -7.48 44.31 11.74
C ARG A 48 -7.84 42.84 11.92
N LEU A 49 -9.06 42.55 12.35
CA LEU A 49 -9.56 41.20 12.48
C LEU A 49 -9.91 40.61 11.11
N GLN A 50 -9.62 39.33 10.94
CA GLN A 50 -10.02 38.55 9.78
C GLN A 50 -10.72 37.27 10.22
N VAL A 51 -11.85 36.97 9.57
CA VAL A 51 -12.59 35.72 9.75
C VAL A 51 -12.60 34.94 8.44
N MET A 52 -12.21 33.68 8.51
CA MET A 52 -12.20 32.74 7.39
C MET A 52 -13.06 31.54 7.73
N ALA A 53 -13.90 31.09 6.79
CA ALA A 53 -14.69 29.86 6.95
C ALA A 53 -14.06 28.64 6.23
N ASP A 54 -12.77 28.74 5.85
CA ASP A 54 -12.02 27.75 5.07
C ASP A 54 -10.51 28.02 5.22
N ASP A 55 -9.71 27.03 4.84
CA ASP A 55 -8.25 27.01 4.89
C ASP A 55 -7.62 27.60 3.61
N GLY A 56 -8.41 27.99 2.60
CA GLY A 56 -7.99 28.56 1.32
C GLY A 56 -8.51 29.96 0.99
N TYR A 57 -8.50 30.35 -0.30
CA TYR A 57 -8.94 31.67 -0.79
C TYR A 57 -10.46 31.85 -0.82
N GLY A 58 -11.22 30.80 -0.54
CA GLY A 58 -12.68 30.83 -0.50
C GLY A 58 -13.14 31.61 0.72
N GLY A 59 -13.71 32.79 0.48
CA GLY A 59 -14.46 33.66 1.39
C GLY A 59 -13.87 33.88 2.79
N LYS A 60 -13.25 35.05 2.89
CA LYS A 60 -12.86 35.72 4.12
C LYS A 60 -13.66 37.02 4.25
N ILE A 61 -13.89 37.44 5.48
CA ILE A 61 -14.24 38.82 5.79
C ILE A 61 -13.11 39.42 6.61
N THR A 62 -12.81 40.69 6.37
CA THR A 62 -11.69 41.39 7.00
C THR A 62 -12.18 42.77 7.42
N ASP A 63 -11.65 43.26 8.53
CA ASP A 63 -11.81 44.64 8.93
C ASP A 63 -11.26 45.59 7.87
N SER A 64 -12.02 46.64 7.63
CA SER A 64 -11.65 47.75 6.76
C SER A 64 -12.02 49.06 7.43
N ASP A 65 -11.45 50.15 6.95
CA ASP A 65 -11.72 51.48 7.50
C ASP A 65 -13.20 51.90 7.38
N ARG A 66 -13.97 51.20 6.51
CA ARG A 66 -15.40 51.46 6.28
C ARG A 66 -16.34 50.43 6.91
N HIS A 67 -15.88 49.20 7.11
CA HIS A 67 -16.71 48.10 7.59
C HIS A 67 -15.90 47.19 8.51
N SER A 68 -16.41 46.99 9.72
CA SER A 68 -15.87 45.99 10.64
C SER A 68 -16.35 44.58 10.28
N VAL A 69 -15.73 43.56 10.86
CA VAL A 69 -16.13 42.16 10.75
C VAL A 69 -17.54 41.94 11.31
N GLU A 70 -17.91 42.59 12.42
CA GLU A 70 -19.23 42.48 13.05
C GLU A 70 -20.35 42.96 12.12
N GLN A 71 -20.08 44.02 11.36
CA GLN A 71 -21.02 44.54 10.36
C GLN A 71 -21.15 43.61 9.13
N GLN A 72 -20.22 42.67 8.97
CA GLN A 72 -20.18 41.72 7.86
C GLN A 72 -20.68 40.31 8.25
N LEU A 73 -21.26 40.11 9.44
CA LEU A 73 -21.70 38.78 9.89
C LEU A 73 -22.74 38.12 8.96
N ASN A 74 -23.66 38.88 8.38
CA ASN A 74 -24.61 38.33 7.39
C ASN A 74 -23.90 37.77 6.16
N LYS A 75 -22.83 38.43 5.71
CA LYS A 75 -21.98 37.96 4.61
C LYS A 75 -21.25 36.68 5.00
N LEU A 76 -20.77 36.59 6.25
CA LEU A 76 -20.17 35.36 6.77
C LEU A 76 -21.16 34.20 6.78
N VAL A 77 -22.40 34.42 7.23
CA VAL A 77 -23.46 33.38 7.22
C VAL A 77 -23.75 32.91 5.80
N GLY A 78 -23.87 33.82 4.83
CA GLY A 78 -24.03 33.45 3.42
C GLY A 78 -22.87 32.61 2.88
N LEU A 79 -21.63 33.00 3.20
CA LEU A 79 -20.43 32.23 2.82
C LEU A 79 -20.43 30.82 3.43
N MET A 80 -20.85 30.68 4.69
CA MET A 80 -20.97 29.38 5.36
C MET A 80 -22.04 28.50 4.70
N ALA A 81 -23.20 29.06 4.37
CA ALA A 81 -24.29 28.34 3.71
C ALA A 81 -23.87 27.83 2.33
N THR A 82 -23.24 28.68 1.50
CA THR A 82 -22.72 28.26 0.19
C THR A 82 -21.69 27.14 0.31
N ARG A 83 -20.85 27.17 1.36
CA ARG A 83 -19.88 26.09 1.61
C ARG A 83 -20.51 24.81 2.06
N ALA A 84 -21.47 24.86 2.97
CA ALA A 84 -22.19 23.68 3.42
C ALA A 84 -22.76 22.91 2.23
N VAL A 85 -23.43 23.61 1.30
CA VAL A 85 -23.95 23.02 0.06
C VAL A 85 -22.82 22.44 -0.79
N GLY A 86 -21.71 23.17 -0.95
CA GLY A 86 -20.54 22.67 -1.69
C GLY A 86 -19.91 21.41 -1.09
N PHE A 87 -19.86 21.30 0.25
CA PHE A 87 -19.38 20.09 0.92
C PHE A 87 -20.30 18.91 0.67
N LEU A 88 -21.61 19.10 0.81
CA LEU A 88 -22.60 18.05 0.56
C LEU A 88 -22.50 17.50 -0.87
N VAL A 89 -22.43 18.37 -1.87
CA VAL A 89 -22.30 17.96 -3.28
C VAL A 89 -20.99 17.23 -3.54
N ARG A 90 -19.86 17.71 -2.98
CA ARG A 90 -18.57 17.03 -3.12
C ARG A 90 -18.56 15.67 -2.45
N ASN A 91 -19.13 15.57 -1.24
CA ASN A 91 -19.16 14.33 -0.48
C ASN A 91 -20.01 13.27 -1.18
N GLU A 92 -21.19 13.65 -1.67
CA GLU A 92 -22.05 12.77 -2.47
C GLU A 92 -21.32 12.24 -3.72
N ARG A 93 -20.69 13.15 -4.47
CA ARG A 93 -19.92 12.78 -5.66
C ARG A 93 -18.76 11.85 -5.33
N GLN A 94 -18.03 12.15 -4.25
CA GLN A 94 -16.92 11.35 -3.78
C GLN A 94 -17.40 9.95 -3.36
N ALA A 95 -18.53 9.84 -2.66
CA ALA A 95 -19.12 8.56 -2.28
C ALA A 95 -19.50 7.71 -3.51
N ILE A 96 -20.07 8.32 -4.54
CA ILE A 96 -20.37 7.63 -5.81
C ILE A 96 -19.07 7.15 -6.47
N GLU A 97 -18.08 8.03 -6.62
CA GLU A 97 -16.79 7.68 -7.24
C GLU A 97 -16.04 6.59 -6.44
N ASP A 98 -16.09 6.63 -5.10
CA ASP A 98 -15.52 5.60 -4.23
C ASP A 98 -16.24 4.26 -4.37
N SER A 99 -17.58 4.27 -4.46
CA SER A 99 -18.36 3.05 -4.64
C SER A 99 -18.03 2.37 -5.98
N GLU A 100 -17.92 3.15 -7.07
CA GLU A 100 -17.57 2.62 -8.38
C GLU A 100 -16.11 2.11 -8.42
N ARG A 101 -15.17 2.85 -7.81
CA ARG A 101 -13.79 2.38 -7.65
C ARG A 101 -13.72 1.07 -6.89
N GLN A 102 -14.51 0.92 -5.83
CA GLN A 102 -14.54 -0.29 -5.03
C GLN A 102 -15.09 -1.47 -5.84
N ARG A 103 -16.19 -1.28 -6.58
CA ARG A 103 -16.76 -2.31 -7.46
C ARG A 103 -15.77 -2.78 -8.52
N VAL A 104 -15.12 -1.86 -9.21
CA VAL A 104 -14.10 -2.19 -10.23
C VAL A 104 -12.92 -2.96 -9.61
N ARG A 105 -12.51 -2.59 -8.39
CA ARG A 105 -11.44 -3.27 -7.67
C ARG A 105 -11.83 -4.69 -7.26
N GLU A 106 -13.05 -4.88 -6.76
CA GLU A 106 -13.58 -6.19 -6.37
C GLU A 106 -13.66 -7.14 -7.58
N ASP A 107 -14.21 -6.67 -8.70
CA ASP A 107 -14.27 -7.43 -9.96
C ASP A 107 -12.88 -7.79 -10.49
N ALA A 108 -11.91 -6.88 -10.38
CA ALA A 108 -10.52 -7.16 -10.77
C ALA A 108 -9.85 -8.20 -9.86
N LEU A 109 -10.09 -8.12 -8.54
CA LEU A 109 -9.57 -9.08 -7.57
C LEU A 109 -10.17 -10.47 -7.78
N GLU A 110 -11.47 -10.57 -8.05
CA GLU A 110 -12.11 -11.86 -8.32
C GLU A 110 -11.58 -12.49 -9.60
N ARG A 111 -11.47 -11.71 -10.69
CA ARG A 111 -10.87 -12.20 -11.94
C ARG A 111 -9.43 -12.67 -11.74
N LYS A 112 -8.64 -11.92 -10.97
CA LYS A 112 -7.26 -12.30 -10.66
C LYS A 112 -7.20 -13.60 -9.84
N ARG A 113 -8.05 -13.74 -8.81
CA ARG A 113 -8.14 -14.99 -8.02
C ARG A 113 -8.47 -16.20 -8.89
N ARG A 114 -9.46 -16.07 -9.78
CA ARG A 114 -9.82 -17.14 -10.73
C ARG A 114 -8.65 -17.47 -11.66
N GLN A 115 -7.98 -16.46 -12.20
CA GLN A 115 -6.81 -16.67 -13.05
C GLN A 115 -5.65 -17.35 -12.32
N ASP A 116 -5.34 -16.93 -11.10
CA ASP A 116 -4.25 -17.50 -10.31
C ASP A 116 -4.56 -18.96 -9.91
N ALA A 117 -5.82 -19.27 -9.58
CA ALA A 117 -6.26 -20.63 -9.32
C ALA A 117 -6.12 -21.54 -10.56
N GLU A 118 -6.52 -21.05 -11.74
CA GLU A 118 -6.34 -21.80 -13.00
C GLU A 118 -4.85 -22.00 -13.35
N LYS A 119 -4.00 -20.99 -13.13
CA LYS A 119 -2.55 -21.13 -13.32
C LYS A 119 -1.94 -22.17 -12.39
N GLN A 120 -2.33 -22.18 -11.11
CA GLN A 120 -1.88 -23.18 -10.15
C GLN A 120 -2.35 -24.59 -10.54
N ARG A 121 -3.60 -24.71 -10.99
CA ARG A 121 -4.16 -25.98 -11.47
C ARG A 121 -3.40 -26.49 -12.70
N LEU A 122 -3.09 -25.61 -13.65
CA LEU A 122 -2.29 -25.96 -14.84
C LEU A 122 -0.88 -26.37 -14.45
N ALA A 123 -0.19 -25.59 -13.61
CA ALA A 123 1.16 -25.90 -13.17
C ALA A 123 1.25 -27.25 -12.46
N LYS A 124 0.25 -27.57 -11.62
CA LYS A 124 0.15 -28.88 -10.98
C LYS A 124 -0.06 -29.99 -12.00
N LEU A 125 -0.96 -29.80 -12.97
CA LEU A 125 -1.22 -30.78 -14.02
C LEU A 125 0.03 -31.05 -14.87
N GLU A 126 0.78 -30.01 -15.23
CA GLU A 126 2.02 -30.13 -15.99
C GLU A 126 3.09 -30.88 -15.18
N PHE A 127 3.24 -30.56 -13.89
CA PHE A 127 4.15 -31.25 -12.98
C PHE A 127 3.81 -32.73 -12.86
N ASP A 128 2.54 -33.05 -12.61
CA ASP A 128 2.04 -34.42 -12.51
C ASP A 128 2.29 -35.17 -13.83
N ALA A 129 1.96 -34.57 -14.98
CA ALA A 129 2.17 -35.18 -16.30
C ALA A 129 3.66 -35.46 -16.59
N GLN A 130 4.55 -34.53 -16.23
CA GLN A 130 6.00 -34.71 -16.37
C GLN A 130 6.51 -35.85 -15.49
N ASN A 131 6.07 -35.91 -14.25
CA ASN A 131 6.47 -36.95 -13.30
C ASN A 131 5.95 -38.33 -13.71
N TRP A 132 4.70 -38.42 -14.16
CA TRP A 132 4.16 -39.63 -14.77
C TRP A 132 5.00 -40.08 -15.97
N ARG A 133 5.35 -39.16 -16.89
CA ARG A 133 6.20 -39.49 -18.05
C ARG A 133 7.57 -40.00 -17.62
N ARG A 134 8.19 -39.37 -16.62
CA ARG A 134 9.47 -39.82 -16.05
C ARG A 134 9.36 -41.22 -15.45
N ALA A 135 8.28 -41.51 -14.72
CA ALA A 135 8.01 -42.84 -14.17
C ALA A 135 7.94 -43.91 -15.28
N GLN A 136 7.21 -43.61 -16.36
CA GLN A 136 7.10 -44.51 -17.51
C GLN A 136 8.47 -44.76 -18.16
N VAL A 137 9.26 -43.70 -18.41
CA VAL A 137 10.59 -43.85 -19.01
C VAL A 137 11.52 -44.71 -18.15
N ILE A 138 11.47 -44.56 -16.83
CA ILE A 138 12.25 -45.42 -15.92
C ILE A 138 11.78 -46.88 -16.02
N ARG A 139 10.47 -47.13 -16.00
CA ARG A 139 9.91 -48.50 -16.14
C ARG A 139 10.28 -49.13 -17.48
N GLU A 140 10.17 -48.38 -18.57
CA GLU A 140 10.57 -48.81 -19.92
C GLU A 140 12.05 -49.20 -19.96
N TYR A 141 12.94 -48.37 -19.39
CA TYR A 141 14.37 -48.67 -19.30
C TYR A 141 14.66 -49.93 -18.48
N LEU A 142 14.03 -50.09 -17.31
CA LEU A 142 14.23 -51.25 -16.45
C LEU A 142 13.72 -52.54 -17.10
N ASN A 143 12.60 -52.49 -17.82
CA ASN A 143 12.10 -53.64 -18.58
C ASN A 143 13.07 -54.02 -19.71
N ALA A 144 13.57 -53.04 -20.46
CA ALA A 144 14.58 -53.29 -21.50
C ALA A 144 15.89 -53.87 -20.92
N LEU A 145 16.28 -53.43 -19.72
CA LEU A 145 17.44 -53.96 -19.00
C LEU A 145 17.21 -55.41 -18.57
N GLU A 146 16.03 -55.73 -18.04
CA GLU A 146 15.62 -57.09 -17.66
C GLU A 146 15.67 -58.03 -18.88
N GLU A 147 15.03 -57.65 -19.99
CA GLU A 147 15.04 -58.43 -21.25
C GLU A 147 16.43 -58.61 -21.87
N SER A 148 17.34 -57.64 -21.67
CA SER A 148 18.72 -57.73 -22.19
C SER A 148 19.55 -58.80 -21.47
N ALA A 149 19.22 -59.07 -20.21
CA ALA A 149 19.91 -60.03 -19.37
C ALA A 149 19.17 -61.38 -19.26
N GLU A 150 17.98 -61.56 -19.82
CA GLU A 150 17.50 -62.92 -20.12
C GLU A 150 18.43 -63.69 -21.09
N ARG A 151 19.31 -62.98 -21.81
CA ARG A 151 20.38 -63.58 -22.62
C ARG A 151 21.65 -63.98 -21.81
N HIS A 152 21.81 -63.54 -20.57
CA HIS A 152 22.95 -63.83 -19.68
C HIS A 152 22.53 -63.70 -18.20
N GLU A 153 22.72 -64.72 -17.33
CA GLU A 153 22.30 -64.68 -15.92
C GLU A 153 22.49 -63.31 -15.23
N HIS A 154 21.41 -62.78 -14.63
CA HIS A 154 21.45 -61.50 -13.93
C HIS A 154 22.41 -61.54 -12.75
N SER A 155 23.26 -60.51 -12.64
CA SER A 155 24.06 -60.30 -11.42
C SER A 155 23.17 -59.83 -10.26
N MET A 156 23.63 -60.05 -9.02
CA MET A 156 22.93 -59.55 -7.83
C MET A 156 22.74 -58.03 -7.85
N GLU A 157 23.72 -57.27 -8.34
CA GLU A 157 23.64 -55.82 -8.47
C GLU A 157 22.54 -55.39 -9.46
N GLN A 158 22.34 -56.15 -10.54
CA GLN A 158 21.28 -55.86 -11.51
C GLN A 158 19.89 -56.10 -10.91
N LEU A 159 19.72 -57.18 -10.13
CA LEU A 159 18.46 -57.47 -9.44
C LEU A 159 18.11 -56.39 -8.41
N GLU A 160 19.10 -55.89 -7.67
CA GLU A 160 18.92 -54.77 -6.74
C GLU A 160 18.54 -53.47 -7.46
N LEU A 161 19.21 -53.16 -8.58
CA LEU A 161 18.88 -52.00 -9.42
C LEU A 161 17.45 -52.07 -9.97
N LEU A 162 17.02 -53.24 -10.47
CA LEU A 162 15.65 -53.44 -10.96
C LEU A 162 14.62 -53.21 -9.85
N ARG A 163 14.85 -53.76 -8.66
CA ARG A 163 13.96 -53.59 -7.51
C ARG A 163 13.90 -52.13 -7.04
N TRP A 164 15.06 -51.51 -6.83
CA TRP A 164 15.17 -50.12 -6.41
C TRP A 164 14.58 -49.16 -7.45
N GLY A 165 14.90 -49.35 -8.73
CA GLY A 165 14.44 -48.50 -9.82
C GLY A 165 12.91 -48.56 -9.98
N ARG A 166 12.30 -49.74 -9.82
CA ARG A 166 10.84 -49.89 -9.84
C ARG A 166 10.20 -49.15 -8.66
N ALA A 167 10.77 -49.25 -7.46
CA ALA A 167 10.29 -48.50 -6.30
C ALA A 167 10.39 -46.97 -6.51
N LYS A 168 11.49 -46.49 -7.11
CA LYS A 168 11.65 -45.07 -7.46
C LYS A 168 10.67 -44.59 -8.53
N ALA A 169 10.42 -45.41 -9.55
CA ALA A 169 9.43 -45.08 -10.58
C ALA A 169 8.02 -44.98 -9.98
N ASP A 170 7.69 -45.84 -9.00
CA ASP A 170 6.42 -45.80 -8.29
C ASP A 170 6.30 -44.59 -7.37
N TRP A 171 7.39 -44.19 -6.72
CA TRP A 171 7.44 -42.99 -5.88
C TRP A 171 7.15 -41.70 -6.65
N ILE A 172 7.75 -41.53 -7.84
CA ILE A 172 7.52 -40.32 -8.64
C ILE A 172 6.21 -40.34 -9.42
N ASP A 173 5.50 -41.47 -9.50
CA ASP A 173 4.28 -41.58 -10.29
C ASP A 173 3.09 -40.94 -9.54
N PRO A 174 2.51 -39.83 -10.03
CA PRO A 174 1.37 -39.19 -9.37
C PRO A 174 0.12 -40.08 -9.30
N LEU A 175 0.06 -41.17 -10.07
CA LEU A 175 -1.04 -42.16 -10.02
C LEU A 175 -0.85 -43.21 -8.91
N LYS A 176 0.29 -43.22 -8.23
CA LYS A 176 0.58 -44.08 -7.07
C LYS A 176 0.75 -43.25 -5.79
N PRO A 177 -0.32 -42.62 -5.29
CA PRO A 177 -0.24 -41.81 -4.09
C PRO A 177 0.12 -42.68 -2.87
N GLY A 178 0.99 -42.16 -2.00
CA GLY A 178 1.31 -42.78 -0.70
C GLY A 178 2.57 -43.65 -0.68
N VAL A 179 3.35 -43.68 -1.76
CA VAL A 179 4.72 -44.22 -1.72
C VAL A 179 5.60 -43.16 -1.07
N VAL A 180 6.14 -43.45 0.10
CA VAL A 180 7.08 -42.57 0.82
C VAL A 180 8.49 -43.04 0.48
N ASP A 181 9.35 -42.11 0.11
CA ASP A 181 10.74 -42.39 -0.18
C ASP A 181 11.67 -41.60 0.76
N VAL A 182 12.88 -42.12 0.98
CA VAL A 182 13.92 -41.42 1.76
C VAL A 182 14.22 -40.01 1.22
N LEU A 183 13.97 -39.77 -0.08
CA LEU A 183 14.14 -38.46 -0.70
C LEU A 183 13.05 -37.44 -0.30
N ASP A 184 11.95 -37.87 0.32
CA ASP A 184 10.92 -36.98 0.87
C ASP A 184 11.27 -36.51 2.30
N GLU A 185 12.32 -37.07 2.93
CA GLU A 185 12.69 -36.73 4.30
C GLU A 185 13.31 -35.33 4.39
N GLU A 186 12.69 -34.44 5.17
CA GLU A 186 13.32 -33.17 5.56
C GLU A 186 14.36 -33.41 6.66
N ILE A 187 15.63 -33.53 6.26
CA ILE A 187 16.75 -33.74 7.18
C ILE A 187 17.17 -32.39 7.78
N VAL A 188 16.79 -32.13 9.03
CA VAL A 188 17.30 -31.00 9.82
C VAL A 188 18.50 -31.46 10.64
N ILE A 189 19.70 -30.98 10.31
CA ILE A 189 20.92 -31.27 11.08
C ILE A 189 20.95 -30.32 12.30
N PRO A 190 20.83 -30.84 13.54
CA PRO A 190 20.90 -30.00 14.73
C PRO A 190 22.30 -29.36 14.86
N ARG A 191 22.33 -28.11 15.34
CA ARG A 191 23.56 -27.37 15.64
C ARG A 191 24.09 -27.72 17.02
#